data_AF-A0A9N9V5D7-F1
#
_entry.id   AF-A0A9N9V5D7-F1
#
_cell.length_a   1.000
_cell.length_b   1.000
_cell.length_c   1.000
_cell.angle_alpha   90.00
_cell.angle_beta   90.00
_cell.angle_gamma   90.00
#
_symmetry.space_group_name_H-M   'P 1'
#
loop_
_entity.id
_entity.type
_entity.pdbx_description
1 polymer ?
#
loop_
_entity_poly.entity_id
_entity_poly.type
_entity_poly.pdbx_seq_one_letter_code
_entity_poly.pdbx_strand_id
1 'polypeptide(L)'
;MASSTLHRRRAVNSSGSAPADATDSTRGIKPASQRADSGASQSGAVDFMSLPTEIHFAISKHLIYPDALSLKHTSRHFYGLVNTGVNLKVEWLIERRSLHLECPNDKRCDLGSDLRFCRGSVPLLMKRRREHMECDSRPGLGCLVFGTKTCVHRQRNPRWRRWLTIKFTIELWWVLLALVPVAFVWAWLAELIGPQAS
;
A
#
# COMPACT_ATOMS: atom_id res chain seq x y z
N MET A 1 21.63 39.86 -12.36
CA MET A 1 21.26 39.23 -13.63
C MET A 1 20.02 38.38 -13.41
N ALA A 2 18.90 38.83 -13.94
CA ALA A 2 17.60 38.19 -13.85
C ALA A 2 17.49 37.06 -14.88
N SER A 3 16.77 35.98 -14.54
CA SER A 3 16.02 35.21 -15.54
C SER A 3 14.90 34.42 -14.86
N SER A 4 13.72 35.01 -15.04
CA SER A 4 12.39 34.43 -14.85
C SER A 4 12.06 33.50 -16.02
N THR A 5 11.41 32.36 -15.75
CA THR A 5 10.67 31.56 -16.74
C THR A 5 9.96 30.44 -15.97
N LEU A 6 8.70 30.06 -16.18
CA LEU A 6 7.50 30.68 -16.73
C LEU A 6 6.41 29.63 -16.42
N HIS A 7 5.24 30.09 -16.00
CA HIS A 7 4.05 29.29 -15.79
C HIS A 7 3.70 28.43 -17.01
N ARG A 8 3.30 27.16 -16.79
CA ARG A 8 2.45 26.43 -17.73
C ARG A 8 1.16 25.98 -17.03
N ARG A 9 0.11 26.78 -17.21
CA ARG A 9 -1.29 26.36 -17.05
C ARG A 9 -1.80 25.83 -18.39
N ARG A 10 -2.59 24.75 -18.36
CA ARG A 10 -3.69 24.38 -19.29
C ARG A 10 -4.10 22.94 -18.95
N ALA A 11 -5.35 22.49 -19.09
CA ALA A 11 -6.68 23.08 -19.09
C ALA A 11 -7.62 21.88 -19.03
N VAL A 12 -8.73 22.04 -18.32
CA VAL A 12 -9.89 21.15 -18.35
C VAL A 12 -10.47 21.15 -19.77
N ASN A 13 -10.90 19.98 -20.27
CA ASN A 13 -11.93 19.93 -21.29
C ASN A 13 -12.89 18.75 -21.04
N SER A 14 -14.15 19.13 -20.90
CA SER A 14 -15.37 18.34 -20.82
C SER A 14 -16.06 18.28 -22.19
N SER A 15 -16.55 17.12 -22.58
CA SER A 15 -17.64 16.81 -23.54
C SER A 15 -17.42 15.36 -24.01
N GLY A 16 -18.37 14.43 -24.06
CA GLY A 16 -19.81 14.56 -24.24
C GLY A 16 -20.17 14.17 -25.67
N SER A 17 -20.42 12.88 -25.93
CA SER A 17 -21.22 12.40 -27.08
C SER A 17 -21.47 10.88 -27.01
N ALA A 18 -22.73 10.52 -26.81
CA ALA A 18 -23.31 9.31 -27.40
C ALA A 18 -23.66 9.61 -28.87
N PRO A 19 -23.80 8.59 -29.74
CA PRO A 19 -25.15 8.07 -29.97
C PRO A 19 -25.22 6.55 -30.19
N ALA A 20 -26.47 6.09 -30.22
CA ALA A 20 -26.94 4.73 -30.42
C ALA A 20 -26.59 4.15 -31.79
N ASP A 21 -26.48 2.82 -31.84
CA ASP A 21 -26.93 2.06 -33.01
C ASP A 21 -27.55 0.74 -32.57
N ALA A 22 -28.68 0.42 -33.18
CA ALA A 22 -29.55 -0.71 -32.90
C ALA A 22 -29.56 -1.66 -34.09
N THR A 23 -29.49 -2.96 -33.83
CA THR A 23 -29.85 -4.14 -34.65
C THR A 23 -29.18 -5.35 -33.99
N ASP A 24 -29.65 -6.59 -33.98
CA ASP A 24 -30.89 -7.26 -34.36
C ASP A 24 -30.76 -8.72 -33.82
N SER A 25 -31.91 -9.38 -33.63
CA SER A 25 -32.13 -10.83 -33.68
C SER A 25 -31.52 -11.82 -32.66
N THR A 26 -32.39 -12.19 -31.70
CA THR A 26 -32.95 -13.54 -31.50
C THR A 26 -32.01 -14.77 -31.44
N ARG A 27 -31.81 -15.31 -30.23
CA ARG A 27 -32.02 -16.77 -30.00
C ARG A 27 -32.22 -17.10 -28.52
N GLY A 28 -33.35 -17.71 -28.22
CA GLY A 28 -33.72 -18.12 -26.88
C GLY A 28 -32.92 -19.30 -26.35
N ILE A 29 -32.63 -19.25 -25.05
CA ILE A 29 -32.40 -20.42 -24.19
C ILE A 29 -33.22 -20.16 -22.91
N LYS A 30 -34.22 -21.01 -22.67
CA LYS A 30 -35.03 -20.99 -21.44
C LYS A 30 -34.17 -21.38 -20.22
N PRO A 31 -34.51 -20.88 -19.02
CA PRO A 31 -33.70 -21.05 -17.82
C PRO A 31 -33.85 -22.46 -17.26
N ALA A 32 -32.72 -23.13 -17.05
CA ALA A 32 -32.68 -24.36 -16.29
C ALA A 32 -32.81 -24.04 -14.80
N SER A 33 -33.96 -24.45 -14.26
CA SER A 33 -34.24 -24.65 -12.85
C SER A 33 -33.05 -25.24 -12.09
N GLN A 34 -32.47 -24.46 -11.19
CA GLN A 34 -31.74 -24.98 -10.03
C GLN A 34 -32.38 -24.40 -8.78
N ARG A 35 -33.44 -25.08 -8.33
CA ARG A 35 -33.80 -25.10 -6.90
C ARG A 35 -32.68 -25.84 -6.19
N ALA A 36 -31.72 -25.08 -5.67
CA ALA A 36 -30.88 -25.53 -4.57
C ALA A 36 -31.38 -24.79 -3.33
N ASP A 37 -32.28 -25.46 -2.60
CA ASP A 37 -32.53 -25.20 -1.18
C ASP A 37 -31.22 -25.42 -0.43
N SER A 38 -30.46 -24.33 -0.30
CA SER A 38 -29.35 -24.24 0.63
C SER A 38 -29.74 -23.17 1.63
N GLY A 39 -30.34 -23.60 2.74
CA GLY A 39 -30.59 -22.79 3.93
C GLY A 39 -29.29 -22.35 4.60
N ALA A 40 -28.43 -21.65 3.87
CA ALA A 40 -27.40 -20.83 4.42
C ALA A 40 -28.11 -19.60 5.00
N SER A 41 -28.22 -19.58 6.33
CA SER A 41 -28.59 -18.42 7.13
C SER A 41 -27.93 -17.17 6.53
N GLN A 42 -28.69 -16.42 5.72
CA GLN A 42 -28.33 -15.09 5.30
C GLN A 42 -28.40 -14.23 6.57
N SER A 43 -27.30 -14.17 7.30
CA SER A 43 -26.99 -12.95 8.04
C SER A 43 -27.03 -11.85 6.98
N GLY A 44 -28.16 -11.13 6.91
CA GLY A 44 -28.32 -10.02 5.99
C GLY A 44 -27.16 -9.08 6.23
N ALA A 45 -26.19 -9.07 5.32
CA ALA A 45 -25.01 -8.25 5.46
C ALA A 45 -25.48 -6.80 5.43
N VAL A 46 -25.54 -6.18 6.62
CA VAL A 46 -25.83 -4.77 6.75
C VAL A 46 -24.67 -4.04 6.09
N ASP A 47 -24.92 -3.45 4.93
CA ASP A 47 -23.90 -2.67 4.23
C ASP A 47 -23.54 -1.43 5.05
N PHE A 48 -22.26 -1.07 5.09
CA PHE A 48 -21.81 0.08 5.87
C PHE A 48 -22.52 1.37 5.43
N MET A 49 -22.77 1.53 4.13
CA MET A 49 -23.43 2.73 3.60
C MET A 49 -24.94 2.77 3.91
N SER A 50 -25.53 1.67 4.38
CA SER A 50 -26.93 1.63 4.82
C SER A 50 -27.15 2.22 6.21
N LEU A 51 -26.07 2.50 6.96
CA LEU A 51 -26.17 3.12 8.27
C LEU A 51 -26.61 4.60 8.16
N PRO A 52 -27.38 5.11 9.14
CA PRO A 52 -27.69 6.53 9.24
C PRO A 52 -26.42 7.40 9.37
N THR A 53 -26.50 8.64 8.91
CA THR A 53 -25.38 9.60 8.92
C THR A 53 -24.89 9.89 10.34
N GLU A 54 -25.78 9.83 11.34
CA GLU A 54 -25.46 9.99 12.76
C GLU A 54 -24.51 8.89 13.23
N ILE A 55 -24.72 7.65 12.76
CA ILE A 55 -23.86 6.53 13.11
C ILE A 55 -22.52 6.65 12.38
N HIS A 56 -22.53 7.03 11.10
CA HIS A 56 -21.30 7.35 10.38
C HIS A 56 -20.46 8.42 11.09
N PHE A 57 -21.12 9.48 11.58
CA PHE A 57 -20.48 10.55 12.33
C PHE A 57 -19.94 10.07 13.68
N ALA A 58 -20.73 9.28 14.42
CA ALA A 58 -20.29 8.68 15.68
C ALA A 58 -19.04 7.81 15.48
N ILE A 59 -19.03 6.95 14.47
CA ILE A 59 -17.86 6.13 14.11
C ILE A 59 -16.65 7.00 13.80
N SER A 60 -16.83 8.08 13.03
CA SER A 60 -15.73 8.97 12.66
C SER A 60 -15.02 9.62 13.86
N LYS A 61 -15.73 9.83 14.98
CA LYS A 61 -15.16 10.39 16.22
C LYS A 61 -14.27 9.42 16.97
N HIS A 62 -14.40 8.12 16.73
CA HIS A 62 -13.60 7.08 17.39
C HIS A 62 -12.36 6.69 16.58
N LEU A 63 -12.16 7.27 15.39
CA LEU A 63 -11.03 6.96 14.53
C LEU A 63 -9.83 7.84 14.87
N ILE A 64 -8.66 7.23 14.97
CA ILE A 64 -7.40 7.97 15.01
C ILE A 64 -7.09 8.62 13.66
N TYR A 65 -6.17 9.60 13.65
CA TYR A 65 -5.88 10.39 12.46
C TYR A 65 -5.66 9.59 11.15
N PRO A 66 -4.78 8.57 11.09
CA PRO A 66 -4.58 7.80 9.85
C PRO A 66 -5.84 7.10 9.33
N ASP A 67 -6.69 6.62 10.24
CA ASP A 67 -7.88 5.85 9.90
C ASP A 67 -9.03 6.80 9.51
N ALA A 68 -9.17 7.93 10.21
CA ALA A 68 -10.09 9.00 9.86
C ALA A 68 -9.76 9.62 8.49
N LEU A 69 -8.48 9.89 8.22
CA LEU A 69 -8.04 10.38 6.90
C LEU A 69 -8.36 9.38 5.79
N SER A 70 -8.15 8.09 6.05
CA SER A 70 -8.48 7.04 5.10
C SER A 70 -9.99 7.03 4.82
N LEU A 71 -10.82 7.03 5.86
CA LEU A 71 -12.28 7.08 5.74
C LEU A 71 -12.75 8.30 4.94
N LYS A 72 -12.21 9.48 5.25
CA LYS A 72 -12.52 10.74 4.58
C LYS A 72 -12.30 10.69 3.06
N HIS A 73 -11.32 9.91 2.60
CA HIS A 73 -10.98 9.78 1.18
C HIS A 73 -11.64 8.58 0.48
N THR A 74 -12.49 7.80 1.17
CA THR A 74 -13.21 6.68 0.54
C THR A 74 -14.39 7.11 -0.34
N SER A 75 -15.13 8.16 0.07
CA SER A 75 -16.32 8.62 -0.64
C SER A 75 -16.56 10.12 -0.45
N ARG A 76 -17.37 10.71 -1.33
CA ARG A 76 -17.76 12.13 -1.21
C ARG A 76 -18.57 12.41 0.06
N HIS A 77 -19.37 11.44 0.52
CA HIS A 77 -20.13 11.52 1.78
C HIS A 77 -19.19 11.69 2.97
N PHE A 78 -18.20 10.79 3.11
CA PHE A 78 -17.23 10.86 4.20
C PHE A 78 -16.28 12.06 4.10
N TYR A 79 -16.01 12.55 2.89
CA TYR A 79 -15.15 13.73 2.70
C TYR A 79 -15.71 14.98 3.40
N GLY A 80 -17.04 15.17 3.37
CA GLY A 80 -17.72 16.27 4.05
C GLY A 80 -18.03 16.00 5.53
N LEU A 81 -18.19 14.73 5.90
CA LEU A 81 -18.60 14.32 7.24
C LEU A 81 -17.44 14.18 8.23
N VAL A 82 -16.31 13.61 7.78
CA VAL A 82 -15.20 13.21 8.66
C VAL A 82 -14.28 14.40 8.94
N ASN A 83 -14.08 14.69 10.23
CA ASN A 83 -13.21 15.76 10.68
C ASN A 83 -11.77 15.27 10.95
N THR A 84 -10.82 15.73 10.14
CA THR A 84 -9.37 15.49 10.28
C THR A 84 -8.63 16.75 10.75
N GLY A 85 -9.20 17.43 11.74
CA GLY A 85 -8.68 18.67 12.30
C GLY A 85 -7.33 18.54 13.01
N VAL A 86 -6.79 19.68 13.45
CA VAL A 86 -5.49 19.76 14.16
C VAL A 86 -5.47 18.90 15.42
N ASN A 87 -6.55 18.89 16.20
CA ASN A 87 -6.63 18.12 17.45
C ASN A 87 -6.32 16.64 17.23
N LEU A 88 -6.92 16.04 16.19
CA LEU A 88 -6.73 14.62 15.89
C LEU A 88 -5.29 14.30 15.47
N LYS A 89 -4.63 15.23 14.75
CA LYS A 89 -3.22 15.10 14.37
C LYS A 89 -2.30 15.19 15.58
N VAL A 90 -2.58 16.14 16.48
CA VAL A 90 -1.80 16.34 17.71
C VAL A 90 -1.94 15.13 18.62
N GLU A 91 -3.17 14.65 18.84
CA GLU A 91 -3.45 13.45 19.63
C GLU A 91 -2.68 12.24 19.09
N TRP A 92 -2.72 12.02 17.78
CA TRP A 92 -1.94 10.96 17.13
C TRP A 92 -0.43 11.10 17.35
N LEU A 93 0.12 12.32 17.29
CA LEU A 93 1.55 12.56 17.55
C LEU A 93 1.92 12.33 19.03
N ILE A 94 1.05 12.73 19.96
CA ILE A 94 1.22 12.49 21.40
C ILE A 94 1.23 10.98 21.66
N GLU A 95 0.25 10.25 21.13
CA GLU A 95 0.16 8.80 21.26
C GLU A 95 1.43 8.12 20.73
N ARG A 96 1.89 8.49 19.53
CA ARG A 96 3.14 7.95 18.96
C ARG A 96 4.35 8.19 19.87
N ARG A 97 4.46 9.39 20.46
CA ARG A 97 5.55 9.71 21.38
C ARG A 97 5.46 8.92 22.68
N SER A 98 4.25 8.72 23.22
CA SER A 98 4.02 7.90 24.41
C SER A 98 4.41 6.43 24.20
N LEU A 99 4.26 5.94 22.97
CA LEU A 99 4.63 4.58 22.57
C LEU A 99 6.10 4.47 22.12
N HIS A 100 6.89 5.53 22.28
CA HIS A 100 8.29 5.62 21.85
C HIS A 100 8.51 5.24 20.37
N LEU A 101 7.53 5.57 19.53
CA LEU A 101 7.62 5.36 18.08
C LEU A 101 8.31 6.55 17.40
N GLU A 102 8.73 6.33 16.15
CA GLU A 102 9.33 7.39 15.34
C GLU A 102 8.30 8.50 15.06
N CYS A 103 8.62 9.73 15.45
CA CYS A 103 7.82 10.92 15.14
C CYS A 103 8.35 11.59 13.86
N PRO A 104 7.50 12.31 13.09
CA PRO A 104 7.96 13.10 11.95
C PRO A 104 9.02 14.11 12.39
N ASN A 105 10.22 14.04 11.80
CA ASN A 105 11.35 14.92 12.15
C ASN A 105 11.52 16.08 11.15
N ASP A 106 10.53 16.30 10.29
CA ASP A 106 10.60 17.34 9.27
C ASP A 106 10.31 18.71 9.88
N LYS A 107 11.22 19.68 9.69
CA LYS A 107 11.03 21.10 10.05
C LYS A 107 9.82 21.78 9.34
N ARG A 108 9.14 21.04 8.46
CA ARG A 108 8.01 21.49 7.63
C ARG A 108 6.68 20.80 7.99
N CYS A 109 6.60 20.16 9.15
CA CYS A 109 5.36 19.54 9.64
C CYS A 109 4.33 20.65 10.00
N ASP A 110 3.45 20.98 9.07
CA ASP A 110 2.37 21.95 9.26
C ASP A 110 1.05 21.20 9.49
N LEU A 111 0.48 21.38 10.70
CA LEU A 111 -0.75 20.74 11.16
C LEU A 111 -2.01 21.31 10.48
N GLY A 112 -1.91 22.46 9.83
CA GLY A 112 -3.05 23.25 9.35
C GLY A 112 -3.84 22.63 8.20
N SER A 113 -3.30 21.66 7.46
CA SER A 113 -4.09 20.88 6.49
C SER A 113 -3.55 19.47 6.32
N ASP A 114 -4.40 18.54 5.88
CA ASP A 114 -3.98 17.14 5.63
C ASP A 114 -2.90 17.08 4.56
N LEU A 115 -3.05 17.86 3.49
CA LEU A 115 -2.06 17.92 2.41
C LEU A 115 -0.68 18.37 2.91
N ARG A 116 -0.62 19.31 3.86
CA ARG A 116 0.65 19.81 4.40
C ARG A 116 1.23 18.86 5.45
N PHE A 117 0.37 18.29 6.27
CA PHE A 117 0.76 17.34 7.31
C PHE A 117 1.30 16.04 6.72
N CYS A 118 0.65 15.51 5.68
CA CYS A 118 1.07 14.27 5.00
C CYS A 118 2.29 14.44 4.08
N ARG A 119 3.09 15.50 4.23
CA ARG A 119 4.36 15.65 3.50
C ARG A 119 5.53 15.04 4.29
N GLY A 120 6.64 14.78 3.59
CA GLY A 120 7.87 14.30 4.20
C GLY A 120 7.76 12.86 4.70
N SER A 121 8.05 12.66 5.99
CA SER A 121 8.13 11.36 6.65
C SER A 121 6.77 10.74 7.03
N VAL A 122 5.69 11.54 7.15
CA VAL A 122 4.36 11.05 7.57
C VAL A 122 3.82 9.90 6.71
N PRO A 123 3.88 9.93 5.36
CA PRO A 123 3.46 8.81 4.52
C PRO A 123 4.20 7.51 4.81
N LEU A 124 5.50 7.59 5.15
CA LEU A 124 6.30 6.43 5.51
C LEU A 124 5.87 5.86 6.86
N LEU A 125 5.57 6.71 7.85
CA LEU A 125 5.04 6.27 9.14
C LEU A 125 3.67 5.60 8.99
N MET A 126 2.78 6.19 8.18
CA MET A 126 1.48 5.59 7.88
C MET A 126 1.63 4.24 7.16
N LYS A 127 2.57 4.13 6.21
CA LYS A 127 2.89 2.87 5.53
C LYS A 127 3.42 1.83 6.53
N ARG A 128 4.34 2.23 7.41
CA ARG A 128 4.93 1.37 8.43
C ARG A 128 3.88 0.85 9.42
N ARG A 129 2.91 1.68 9.80
CA ARG A 129 1.74 1.27 10.60
C ARG A 129 0.89 0.24 9.85
N ARG A 130 0.51 0.50 8.58
CA ARG A 130 -0.30 -0.45 7.78
C ARG A 130 0.38 -1.80 7.54
N GLU A 131 1.70 -1.79 7.38
CA GLU A 131 2.51 -3.01 7.23
C GLU A 131 2.84 -3.68 8.58
N HIS A 132 2.26 -3.17 9.68
CA HIS A 132 2.47 -3.67 11.04
C HIS A 132 3.95 -3.75 11.45
N MET A 133 4.81 -2.94 10.83
CA MET A 133 6.25 -2.94 11.08
C MET A 133 6.62 -2.33 12.45
N GLU A 134 5.75 -1.47 12.99
CA GLU A 134 5.89 -0.87 14.34
C GLU A 134 5.29 -1.75 15.44
N CYS A 135 4.54 -2.80 15.10
CA CYS A 135 3.92 -3.67 16.09
C CYS A 135 4.96 -4.60 16.73
N ASP A 136 4.84 -4.87 18.02
CA ASP A 136 5.65 -5.88 18.70
C ASP A 136 4.80 -7.08 19.16
N SER A 137 5.49 -8.15 19.53
CA SER A 137 4.89 -9.38 20.05
C SER A 137 5.22 -9.58 21.53
N ARG A 138 5.99 -8.67 22.14
CA ARG A 138 6.42 -8.70 23.53
C ARG A 138 5.32 -8.16 24.45
N PRO A 139 5.26 -8.59 25.73
CA PRO A 139 4.34 -7.99 26.70
C PRO A 139 4.69 -6.51 26.89
N GLY A 140 3.81 -5.61 26.43
CA GLY A 140 3.99 -4.15 26.53
C GLY A 140 3.65 -3.38 25.24
N LEU A 141 3.89 -3.96 24.07
CA LEU A 141 3.54 -3.36 22.77
C LEU A 141 2.89 -4.45 21.90
N GLY A 142 1.59 -4.30 21.62
CA GLY A 142 0.82 -5.25 20.82
C GLY A 142 0.66 -4.83 19.35
N CYS A 143 -0.52 -5.08 18.79
CA CYS A 143 -0.91 -4.58 17.49
C CYS A 143 -1.40 -3.14 17.57
N LEU A 144 -0.61 -2.20 17.06
CA LEU A 144 -0.94 -0.76 17.03
C LEU A 144 -2.04 -0.38 16.03
N VAL A 145 -2.37 -1.28 15.10
CA VAL A 145 -3.42 -1.04 14.11
C VAL A 145 -4.78 -1.39 14.69
N PHE A 146 -4.88 -2.55 15.33
CA PHE A 146 -6.14 -3.10 15.86
C PHE A 146 -6.30 -2.95 17.38
N GLY A 147 -5.30 -2.42 18.09
CA GLY A 147 -5.31 -2.30 19.55
C GLY A 147 -5.26 -3.64 20.30
N THR A 148 -4.85 -4.73 19.64
CA THR A 148 -4.81 -6.06 20.25
C THR A 148 -3.49 -6.35 20.95
N LYS A 149 -3.46 -7.30 21.89
CA LYS A 149 -2.24 -7.66 22.64
C LYS A 149 -1.15 -8.31 21.77
N THR A 150 -1.53 -8.92 20.65
CA THR A 150 -0.62 -9.65 19.76
C THR A 150 -0.91 -9.32 18.31
N CYS A 151 0.13 -9.06 17.52
CA CYS A 151 -0.01 -8.76 16.10
C CYS A 151 0.22 -10.01 15.21
N VAL A 152 -0.85 -10.52 14.60
CA VAL A 152 -0.79 -11.65 13.65
C VAL A 152 -0.22 -11.23 12.29
N HIS A 153 -0.53 -10.01 11.85
CA HIS A 153 -0.17 -9.50 10.53
C HIS A 153 1.25 -8.94 10.42
N ARG A 154 2.05 -9.09 11.49
CA ARG A 154 3.43 -8.58 11.51
C ARG A 154 4.27 -9.41 10.55
N GLN A 155 4.69 -8.81 9.45
CA GLN A 155 5.70 -9.43 8.60
C GLN A 155 7.02 -9.47 9.36
N ARG A 156 7.37 -10.65 9.86
CA ARG A 156 8.70 -10.93 10.42
C ARG A 156 9.68 -11.00 9.25
N ASN A 157 10.06 -9.85 8.70
CA ASN A 157 11.02 -9.80 7.62
C ASN A 157 12.40 -10.16 8.20
N PRO A 158 12.95 -11.37 7.93
CA PRO A 158 14.22 -11.73 8.51
C PRO A 158 15.27 -10.89 7.80
N ARG A 159 15.84 -9.91 8.49
CA ARG A 159 16.94 -9.07 7.98
C ARG A 159 18.06 -9.92 7.37
N TRP A 160 18.23 -11.15 7.88
CA TRP A 160 19.13 -12.16 7.34
C TRP A 160 18.86 -12.57 5.89
N ARG A 161 17.59 -12.67 5.42
CA ARG A 161 17.31 -13.00 4.01
C ARG A 161 17.83 -11.94 3.05
N ARG A 162 17.66 -10.65 3.38
CA ARG A 162 18.21 -9.54 2.59
C ARG A 162 19.74 -9.55 2.59
N TRP A 163 20.33 -9.79 3.76
CA TRP A 163 21.78 -9.89 3.90
C TRP A 163 22.35 -11.08 3.11
N LEU A 164 21.70 -12.24 3.16
CA LEU A 164 22.06 -13.43 2.38
C LEU A 164 21.98 -13.14 0.89
N THR A 165 20.90 -12.54 0.38
CA THR A 165 20.79 -12.25 -1.05
C THR A 165 21.88 -11.30 -1.54
N ILE A 166 22.25 -10.27 -0.76
CA ILE A 166 23.32 -9.34 -1.15
C ILE A 166 24.68 -10.03 -1.14
N LYS A 167 24.99 -10.80 -0.09
CA LYS A 167 26.26 -11.54 0.00
C LYS A 167 26.39 -12.61 -1.07
N PHE A 168 25.34 -13.40 -1.30
CA PHE A 168 25.35 -14.43 -2.35
C PHE A 168 25.59 -13.82 -3.72
N THR A 169 24.95 -12.70 -4.08
CA THR A 169 25.16 -12.09 -5.41
C THR A 169 26.60 -11.62 -5.64
N ILE A 170 27.29 -11.14 -4.60
CA ILE A 170 28.68 -10.68 -4.71
C ILE A 170 29.61 -11.88 -4.91
N GLU A 171 29.49 -12.90 -4.06
CA GLU A 171 30.33 -14.10 -4.14
C GLU A 171 30.11 -14.86 -5.47
N LEU A 172 28.86 -15.00 -5.90
CA LEU A 172 28.52 -15.68 -7.15
C LEU A 172 29.07 -14.94 -8.38
N TRP A 173 29.15 -13.61 -8.32
CA TRP A 173 29.75 -12.79 -9.37
C TRP A 173 31.27 -13.01 -9.47
N TRP A 174 31.97 -13.09 -8.34
CA TRP A 174 33.40 -13.43 -8.32
C TRP A 174 33.68 -14.86 -8.82
N VAL A 175 32.85 -15.82 -8.42
CA VAL A 175 32.94 -17.21 -8.91
C VAL A 175 32.71 -17.26 -10.43
N LEU A 176 31.71 -16.55 -10.95
CA LEU A 176 31.46 -16.46 -12.38
C LEU A 176 32.67 -15.86 -13.11
N LEU A 177 33.23 -14.77 -12.58
CA LEU A 177 34.40 -14.08 -13.15
C LEU A 177 35.64 -14.99 -13.16
N ALA A 178 35.84 -15.80 -12.12
CA ALA A 178 36.92 -16.78 -12.05
C ALA A 178 36.72 -17.98 -13.00
N LEU A 179 35.46 -18.33 -13.32
CA LEU A 179 35.14 -19.46 -14.20
C LEU A 179 35.36 -19.12 -15.68
N VAL A 180 35.27 -17.85 -16.07
CA VAL A 180 35.54 -17.37 -17.44
C VAL A 180 36.93 -17.77 -17.95
N PRO A 181 38.06 -17.44 -17.29
CA PRO A 181 39.39 -17.84 -17.78
C PRO A 181 39.58 -19.35 -17.76
N VAL A 182 39.00 -20.07 -16.79
CA VAL A 182 39.02 -21.54 -16.77
C VAL A 182 38.32 -22.11 -18.00
N ALA A 183 37.14 -21.58 -18.36
CA ALA A 183 36.42 -21.99 -19.56
C ALA A 183 37.20 -21.68 -20.85
N PHE A 184 37.89 -20.53 -20.93
CA PHE A 184 38.77 -20.20 -22.06
C PHE A 184 39.95 -21.17 -22.19
N VAL A 185 40.60 -21.53 -21.08
CA VAL A 185 41.69 -22.52 -21.08
C VAL A 185 41.19 -23.91 -21.48
N TRP A 186 40.02 -24.31 -20.98
CA TRP A 186 39.38 -25.57 -21.37
C TRP A 186 39.01 -25.60 -22.87
N ALA A 187 38.46 -24.51 -23.41
CA ALA A 187 38.14 -24.41 -24.83
C ALA A 187 39.39 -24.51 -25.71
N TRP A 188 40.47 -23.81 -25.33
CA TRP A 188 41.75 -23.89 -26.03
C TRP A 188 42.30 -25.33 -25.98
N LEU A 189 42.32 -25.98 -24.82
CA LEU A 189 42.77 -27.37 -24.71
C LEU A 189 41.93 -28.34 -25.56
N ALA A 190 40.60 -28.15 -25.61
CA ALA A 190 39.72 -28.96 -26.45
C ALA A 190 40.00 -28.76 -27.95
N GLU A 191 40.37 -27.56 -28.37
CA GLU A 191 40.77 -27.25 -29.76
C GLU A 191 42.13 -27.85 -30.11
N LEU A 192 43.07 -27.91 -29.15
CA LEU A 192 44.39 -28.54 -29.31
C LEU A 192 44.33 -30.08 -29.35
N ILE A 193 43.35 -30.67 -28.66
CA ILE A 193 43.13 -32.12 -28.61
C ILE A 193 42.14 -32.56 -29.69
N GLY A 194 41.47 -31.62 -30.36
CA GLY A 194 40.66 -31.85 -31.54
C GLY A 194 41.49 -32.52 -32.62
N PRO A 195 41.08 -33.69 -33.14
CA PRO A 195 41.85 -34.39 -34.15
C PRO A 195 41.97 -33.50 -35.39
N GLN A 196 43.21 -33.16 -35.77
CA GLN A 196 43.54 -32.71 -37.12
C GLN A 196 43.21 -33.86 -38.08
N ALA A 197 41.94 -33.95 -38.46
CA ALA A 197 41.46 -34.82 -39.52
C ALA A 197 41.56 -34.05 -40.85
N SER A 198 42.77 -33.95 -41.39
CA SER A 198 43.07 -33.88 -42.83
C SER A 198 44.57 -33.99 -43.04
#